data_AF-A0A2P0QLI7-F1
#
_entry.id   AF-A0A2P0QLI7-F1
#
_cell.length_a   1.000
_cell.length_b   1.000
_cell.length_c   1.000
_cell.angle_alpha   90.00
_cell.angle_beta   90.00
_cell.angle_gamma   90.00
#
_symmetry.space_group_name_H-M   'P 1'
#
loop_
_entity.id
_entity.type
_entity.pdbx_description
1 polymer ?
#
loop_
_entity_poly.entity_id
_entity_poly.type
_entity_poly.pdbx_seq_one_letter_code
_entity_poly.pdbx_strand_id
1 'polypeptide(L)'
;MSEAKHKFAFYLGCIAPNRYPGCESASIKGLKKLGVELVPLKGASCCPAPGAFGSIDLNVFYAMAARNLVLAEQMKMDIALLCNGCYKSIWEVNHKLKHNKDLRDGVNEVLKEIDMEYKGTINVYHIAELLYNDKFIGVDKVRDSVTNPLTGARIAVHYGCHLTKPHKDREFEKEVMLNTEHPVWMEELVAALGATPVEYRNKMQCCGAGGGVRGYDIVHSLDITNEKMINLKEVGVDALTDICPFCQLQF
;
A
#
# COMPACT_ATOMS: atom_id res chain seq x y z
N MET A 1 -20.10 -21.51 -3.00
CA MET A 1 -19.09 -20.44 -2.95
C MET A 1 -17.91 -20.93 -3.78
N SER A 2 -17.52 -20.23 -4.84
CA SER A 2 -16.36 -20.64 -5.65
C SER A 2 -15.10 -20.60 -4.79
N GLU A 3 -14.24 -21.59 -4.95
CA GLU A 3 -12.92 -21.64 -4.32
C GLU A 3 -12.10 -20.39 -4.67
N ALA A 4 -11.36 -19.83 -3.71
CA ALA A 4 -10.56 -18.63 -3.95
C ALA A 4 -9.43 -18.94 -4.94
N LYS A 5 -9.32 -18.16 -6.01
CA LYS A 5 -8.35 -18.39 -7.10
C LYS A 5 -6.93 -18.01 -6.69
N HIS A 6 -6.79 -17.02 -5.80
CA HIS A 6 -5.50 -16.55 -5.29
C HIS A 6 -5.54 -16.39 -3.77
N LYS A 7 -4.40 -16.65 -3.11
CA LYS A 7 -4.23 -16.49 -1.66
C LYS A 7 -2.97 -15.68 -1.37
N PHE A 8 -3.05 -14.74 -0.44
CA PHE A 8 -1.92 -13.90 -0.03
C PHE A 8 -1.83 -13.79 1.50
N ALA A 9 -0.59 -13.72 2.00
CA ALA A 9 -0.31 -13.42 3.39
C ALA A 9 -0.62 -11.93 3.62
N PHE A 10 -1.63 -11.66 4.44
CA PHE A 10 -2.14 -10.31 4.62
C PHE A 10 -1.35 -9.57 5.67
N TYR A 11 -0.54 -8.62 5.22
CA TYR A 11 0.25 -7.76 6.07
C TYR A 11 -0.56 -6.49 6.41
N LEU A 12 -1.01 -6.41 7.66
CA LEU A 12 -1.92 -5.35 8.13
C LEU A 12 -1.22 -4.03 8.47
N GLY A 13 0.07 -4.08 8.81
CA GLY A 13 0.78 -2.93 9.39
C GLY A 13 0.21 -2.54 10.76
N CYS A 14 0.20 -1.24 11.07
CA CYS A 14 -0.16 -0.75 12.42
C CYS A 14 -1.48 0.02 12.47
N ILE A 15 -1.67 1.01 11.59
CA ILE A 15 -2.80 1.96 11.70
C ILE A 15 -4.13 1.29 11.33
N ALA A 16 -4.18 0.53 10.24
CA ALA A 16 -5.41 -0.14 9.84
C ALA A 16 -5.98 -1.06 10.93
N PRO A 17 -5.24 -2.05 11.47
CA PRO A 17 -5.82 -2.96 12.47
C PRO A 17 -6.13 -2.26 13.80
N ASN A 18 -5.34 -1.25 14.19
CA ASN A 18 -5.41 -0.67 15.54
C ASN A 18 -6.18 0.66 15.64
N ARG A 19 -6.48 1.33 14.53
CA ARG A 19 -7.14 2.65 14.51
C ARG A 19 -8.26 2.74 13.48
N TYR A 20 -8.04 2.21 12.28
CA TYR A 20 -9.03 2.19 11.19
C TYR A 20 -9.40 0.76 10.77
N PRO A 21 -9.98 -0.07 11.68
CA PRO A 21 -10.25 -1.48 11.40
C PRO A 21 -11.27 -1.69 10.27
N GLY A 22 -11.99 -0.63 9.88
CA GLY A 22 -12.79 -0.60 8.66
C GLY A 22 -11.98 -0.90 7.40
N CYS A 23 -10.74 -0.43 7.29
CA CYS A 23 -9.86 -0.71 6.15
C CYS A 23 -9.53 -2.21 6.05
N GLU A 24 -9.25 -2.86 7.18
CA GLU A 24 -9.00 -4.31 7.25
C GLU A 24 -10.26 -5.08 6.85
N SER A 25 -11.39 -4.77 7.49
CA SER A 25 -12.68 -5.43 7.25
C SER A 25 -13.12 -5.30 5.79
N ALA A 26 -12.98 -4.10 5.21
CA ALA A 26 -13.31 -3.83 3.81
C ALA A 26 -12.39 -4.61 2.85
N SER A 27 -11.09 -4.65 3.14
CA SER A 27 -10.12 -5.41 2.32
C SER A 27 -10.44 -6.90 2.32
N ILE A 28 -10.62 -7.51 3.49
CA ILE A 28 -10.92 -8.95 3.61
C ILE A 28 -12.23 -9.30 2.89
N LYS A 29 -13.30 -8.54 3.16
CA LYS A 29 -14.63 -8.83 2.59
C LYS A 29 -14.68 -8.56 1.09
N GLY A 30 -14.10 -7.45 0.65
CA GLY A 30 -14.07 -7.04 -0.76
C GLY A 30 -13.27 -8.02 -1.61
N LEU A 31 -12.03 -8.32 -1.21
CA LEU A 31 -11.16 -9.24 -1.96
C LEU A 31 -11.71 -10.67 -1.98
N LYS A 32 -12.32 -11.13 -0.89
CA LYS A 32 -12.97 -12.45 -0.86
C LYS A 32 -14.10 -12.57 -1.90
N LYS A 33 -14.91 -11.52 -2.06
CA LYS A 33 -15.95 -11.48 -3.12
C LYS A 33 -15.34 -11.49 -4.53
N LEU A 34 -14.15 -10.89 -4.67
CA LEU A 34 -13.40 -10.85 -5.92
C LEU A 34 -12.52 -12.10 -6.14
N GLY A 35 -12.65 -13.14 -5.31
CA GLY A 35 -11.96 -14.42 -5.46
C GLY A 35 -10.51 -14.45 -4.96
N VAL A 36 -10.12 -13.47 -4.12
CA VAL A 36 -8.82 -13.40 -3.46
C VAL A 36 -8.98 -13.63 -1.94
N GLU A 37 -8.26 -14.59 -1.40
CA GLU A 37 -8.24 -14.88 0.04
C GLU A 37 -7.03 -14.20 0.70
N LEU A 38 -7.32 -13.42 1.76
CA LEU A 38 -6.31 -12.78 2.60
C LEU A 38 -6.11 -13.61 3.87
N VAL A 39 -4.97 -14.27 3.98
CA VAL A 39 -4.61 -15.15 5.11
C VAL A 39 -3.82 -14.35 6.15
N PRO A 40 -4.22 -14.31 7.43
CA PRO A 40 -3.52 -13.53 8.44
C PRO A 40 -2.04 -13.91 8.58
N LEU A 41 -1.14 -12.93 8.46
CA LEU A 41 0.29 -13.12 8.71
C LEU A 41 0.58 -13.03 10.22
N LYS A 42 0.39 -14.14 10.93
CA LYS A 42 0.54 -14.18 12.39
C LYS A 42 1.96 -13.84 12.82
N GLY A 43 2.06 -13.05 13.88
CA GLY A 43 3.33 -12.63 14.46
C GLY A 43 3.99 -11.45 13.74
N ALA A 44 3.43 -10.96 12.61
CA ALA A 44 3.94 -9.75 11.95
C ALA A 44 3.94 -8.54 12.91
N SER A 45 5.00 -7.73 12.84
CA SER A 45 5.15 -6.50 13.62
C SER A 45 5.07 -5.28 12.71
N CYS A 46 5.53 -4.11 13.17
CA CYS A 46 5.68 -2.92 12.34
C CYS A 46 6.58 -3.21 11.12
N CYS A 47 6.33 -2.53 10.00
CA CYS A 47 6.96 -2.86 8.72
C CYS A 47 8.50 -2.84 8.68
N PRO A 48 9.26 -2.03 9.44
CA PRO A 48 8.93 -0.88 10.28
C PRO A 48 8.74 0.42 9.49
N ALA A 49 8.14 1.45 10.11
CA ALA A 49 7.80 2.69 9.42
C ALA A 49 9.06 3.40 8.88
N PRO A 50 9.20 3.58 7.55
CA PRO A 50 10.44 4.04 6.94
C PRO A 50 10.82 5.47 7.33
N GLY A 51 9.84 6.33 7.61
CA GLY A 51 10.10 7.70 8.04
C GLY A 51 10.71 7.84 9.43
N ALA A 52 10.56 6.82 10.29
CA ALA A 52 11.19 6.79 11.61
C ALA A 52 12.43 5.89 11.58
N PHE A 53 12.24 4.60 11.32
CA PHE A 53 13.34 3.62 11.40
C PHE A 53 14.35 3.80 10.26
N GLY A 54 13.87 3.99 9.03
CA GLY A 54 14.75 4.20 7.88
C GLY A 54 15.53 5.52 7.91
N SER A 55 15.04 6.51 8.69
CA SER A 55 15.73 7.79 8.91
C SER A 55 16.75 7.74 10.06
N ILE A 56 16.63 6.76 10.96
CA ILE A 56 17.49 6.64 12.15
C ILE A 56 18.58 5.59 11.92
N ASP A 57 18.21 4.37 11.54
CA ASP A 57 19.15 3.26 11.35
C ASP A 57 18.64 2.29 10.28
N LEU A 58 19.37 2.24 9.17
CA LEU A 58 19.03 1.39 8.04
C LEU A 58 19.20 -0.10 8.34
N ASN A 59 20.15 -0.49 9.19
CA ASN A 59 20.37 -1.91 9.53
C ASN A 59 19.18 -2.45 10.34
N VAL A 60 18.71 -1.68 11.32
CA VAL A 60 17.49 -2.01 12.09
C VAL A 60 16.28 -2.07 11.16
N PHE A 61 16.15 -1.08 10.27
CA PHE A 61 15.07 -1.05 9.28
C PHE A 61 15.04 -2.31 8.39
N TYR A 62 16.19 -2.69 7.82
CA TYR A 62 16.29 -3.87 6.97
C TYR A 62 16.02 -5.17 7.73
N ALA A 63 16.62 -5.36 8.91
CA ALA A 63 16.45 -6.58 9.69
C ALA A 63 14.98 -6.79 10.14
N MET A 64 14.33 -5.74 10.63
CA MET A 64 12.94 -5.82 11.07
C MET A 64 11.97 -6.07 9.89
N ALA A 65 12.20 -5.43 8.74
CA ALA A 65 11.38 -5.68 7.55
C ALA A 65 11.59 -7.10 7.01
N ALA A 66 12.84 -7.56 6.95
CA ALA A 66 13.17 -8.92 6.54
C ALA A 66 12.53 -9.98 7.45
N ARG A 67 12.49 -9.73 8.76
CA ARG A 67 11.80 -10.61 9.72
C ARG A 67 10.32 -10.80 9.37
N ASN A 68 9.63 -9.76 8.89
CA ASN A 68 8.24 -9.89 8.42
C ASN A 68 8.14 -10.65 7.09
N LEU A 69 9.11 -10.48 6.17
CA LEU A 69 9.18 -11.24 4.92
C LEU A 69 9.35 -12.74 5.20
N VAL A 70 10.24 -13.12 6.12
CA VAL A 70 10.49 -14.52 6.51
C VAL A 70 9.21 -15.22 6.98
N LEU A 71 8.34 -14.54 7.74
CA LEU A 71 7.05 -15.10 8.16
C LEU A 71 6.19 -15.52 6.96
N ALA A 72 6.19 -14.72 5.88
CA ALA A 72 5.46 -15.03 4.67
C ALA A 72 6.14 -16.13 3.84
N GLU A 73 7.47 -16.18 3.82
CA GLU A 73 8.23 -17.29 3.22
C GLU A 73 7.94 -18.64 3.90
N GLN A 74 7.83 -18.65 5.23
CA GLN A 74 7.43 -19.83 6.00
C GLN A 74 6.02 -20.31 5.65
N MET A 75 5.12 -19.38 5.30
CA MET A 75 3.79 -19.69 4.77
C MET A 75 3.81 -20.09 3.29
N LYS A 76 4.95 -19.93 2.59
CA LYS A 76 5.11 -20.10 1.14
C LYS A 76 4.09 -19.28 0.36
N MET A 77 3.89 -18.03 0.79
CA MET A 77 2.82 -17.19 0.28
C MET A 77 3.30 -15.76 0.06
N ASP A 78 2.97 -15.20 -1.10
CA ASP A 78 3.21 -13.79 -1.40
C ASP A 78 2.43 -12.88 -0.44
N ILE A 79 2.96 -11.69 -0.17
CA ILE A 79 2.32 -10.72 0.71
C ILE A 79 1.35 -9.85 -0.08
N ALA A 80 0.18 -9.58 0.49
CA ALA A 80 -0.68 -8.47 0.10
C ALA A 80 -0.79 -7.47 1.26
N LEU A 81 -0.77 -6.18 0.96
CA LEU A 81 -0.91 -5.11 1.96
C LEU A 81 -1.73 -3.93 1.40
N LEU A 82 -2.25 -3.08 2.28
CA LEU A 82 -3.15 -1.95 1.94
C LEU A 82 -2.56 -0.57 2.22
N CYS A 83 -1.25 -0.49 2.49
CA CYS A 83 -0.62 0.75 2.96
C CYS A 83 0.61 1.08 2.13
N ASN A 84 0.62 2.24 1.48
CA ASN A 84 1.80 2.76 0.78
C ASN A 84 3.06 2.80 1.66
N GLY A 85 2.94 3.16 2.94
CA GLY A 85 4.07 3.16 3.87
C GLY A 85 4.64 1.77 4.12
N CYS A 86 3.77 0.77 4.28
CA CYS A 86 4.19 -0.62 4.43
C CYS A 86 4.71 -1.18 3.10
N TYR A 87 4.15 -0.77 1.96
CA TYR A 87 4.68 -1.11 0.65
C TYR A 87 6.11 -0.62 0.50
N LYS A 88 6.37 0.68 0.73
CA LYS A 88 7.73 1.25 0.72
C LYS A 88 8.71 0.43 1.54
N SER A 89 8.31 0.01 2.74
CA SER A 89 9.20 -0.76 3.61
C SER A 89 9.36 -2.20 3.14
N ILE A 90 8.28 -2.99 3.17
CA ILE A 90 8.33 -4.43 2.93
C ILE A 90 8.74 -4.74 1.48
N TRP A 91 8.21 -4.01 0.50
CA TRP A 91 8.54 -4.23 -0.91
C TRP A 91 9.99 -3.84 -1.20
N GLU A 92 10.48 -2.67 -0.75
CA GLU A 92 11.85 -2.25 -1.08
C GLU A 92 12.90 -3.09 -0.37
N VAL A 93 12.65 -3.51 0.86
CA VAL A 93 13.55 -4.44 1.54
C VAL A 93 13.57 -5.77 0.79
N ASN A 94 12.42 -6.31 0.38
CA ASN A 94 12.38 -7.53 -0.43
C ASN A 94 13.16 -7.36 -1.75
N HIS A 95 12.92 -6.27 -2.48
CA HIS A 95 13.60 -5.99 -3.73
C HIS A 95 15.12 -5.84 -3.53
N LYS A 96 15.56 -5.06 -2.54
CA LYS A 96 16.99 -4.86 -2.25
C LYS A 96 17.69 -6.14 -1.84
N LEU A 97 17.10 -6.95 -0.96
CA LEU A 97 17.72 -8.20 -0.51
C LEU A 97 17.79 -9.27 -1.61
N LYS A 98 16.85 -9.26 -2.57
CA LYS A 98 16.94 -10.12 -3.77
C LYS A 98 18.11 -9.73 -4.68
N HIS A 99 18.42 -8.44 -4.79
CA HIS A 99 19.39 -7.90 -5.74
C HIS A 99 20.75 -7.52 -5.14
N ASN A 100 20.90 -7.56 -3.81
CA ASN A 100 22.14 -7.23 -3.12
C ASN A 100 22.48 -8.35 -2.12
N LYS A 101 23.42 -9.21 -2.52
CA LYS A 101 23.86 -10.35 -1.72
C LYS A 101 24.51 -9.92 -0.40
N ASP A 102 25.37 -8.91 -0.42
CA ASP A 102 26.09 -8.48 0.79
C ASP A 102 25.14 -7.92 1.84
N LEU A 103 24.16 -7.11 1.40
CA LEU A 103 23.10 -6.62 2.29
C LEU A 103 22.25 -7.78 2.83
N ARG A 104 21.90 -8.74 1.99
CA ARG A 104 21.15 -9.93 2.41
C ARG A 104 21.89 -10.75 3.46
N ASP A 105 23.17 -10.99 3.23
CA ASP A 105 23.99 -11.78 4.15
C ASP A 105 24.12 -11.06 5.50
N GLY A 106 24.37 -9.75 5.51
CA GLY A 106 24.41 -8.95 6.74
C GLY A 106 23.08 -8.94 7.51
N VAL A 107 21.95 -8.90 6.80
CA VAL A 107 20.61 -9.04 7.42
C VAL A 107 20.41 -10.44 7.98
N ASN A 108 20.85 -11.48 7.27
CA ASN A 108 20.71 -12.87 7.71
C ASN A 108 21.58 -13.17 8.95
N GLU A 109 22.73 -12.53 9.12
CA GLU A 109 23.50 -12.63 10.37
C GLU A 109 22.68 -12.18 11.59
N VAL A 110 21.91 -11.09 11.46
CA VAL A 110 21.02 -10.62 12.54
C VAL A 110 19.82 -11.55 12.73
N LEU A 111 19.21 -12.02 11.64
CA LEU A 111 18.03 -12.91 11.72
C LEU A 111 18.37 -14.28 12.33
N LYS A 112 19.60 -14.75 12.17
CA LYS A 112 20.07 -16.02 12.72
C LYS A 112 20.03 -16.05 14.25
N GLU A 113 20.21 -14.91 14.92
CA GLU A 113 20.09 -14.78 16.38
C GLU A 113 18.67 -15.09 16.91
N ILE A 114 17.68 -15.15 16.01
CA ILE A 114 16.29 -15.52 16.33
C ILE A 114 15.78 -16.69 15.46
N ASP A 115 16.69 -17.55 15.00
CA ASP A 115 16.40 -18.74 14.19
C ASP A 115 15.62 -18.44 12.89
N MET A 116 15.88 -17.30 12.27
CA MET A 116 15.28 -16.87 11.01
C MET A 116 16.32 -16.67 9.90
N GLU A 117 15.90 -16.87 8.66
CA GLU A 117 16.72 -16.66 7.47
C GLU A 117 15.83 -16.20 6.31
N TYR A 118 16.18 -15.10 5.67
CA TYR A 118 15.53 -14.60 4.47
C TYR A 118 16.10 -15.24 3.20
N LYS A 119 15.21 -15.74 2.34
CA LYS A 119 15.56 -16.52 1.12
C LYS A 119 15.17 -15.84 -0.19
N GLY A 120 14.29 -14.84 -0.17
CA GLY A 120 13.83 -14.12 -1.36
C GLY A 120 12.87 -14.92 -2.26
N THR A 121 12.06 -15.79 -1.67
CA THR A 121 11.14 -16.71 -2.36
C THR A 121 9.75 -16.15 -2.63
N ILE A 122 9.40 -15.00 -2.05
CA ILE A 122 8.07 -14.41 -2.15
C ILE A 122 8.10 -13.00 -2.76
N ASN A 123 6.94 -12.58 -3.27
CA ASN A 123 6.66 -11.24 -3.78
C ASN A 123 5.76 -10.46 -2.82
N VAL A 124 5.72 -9.15 -3.01
CA VAL A 124 4.96 -8.23 -2.16
C VAL A 124 4.08 -7.41 -3.09
N TYR A 125 2.78 -7.41 -2.85
CA TYR A 125 1.79 -6.73 -3.68
C TYR A 125 1.02 -5.70 -2.86
N HIS A 126 0.71 -4.56 -3.49
CA HIS A 126 -0.29 -3.64 -2.95
C HIS A 126 -1.68 -4.12 -3.36
N ILE A 127 -2.69 -4.03 -2.49
CA ILE A 127 -4.06 -4.45 -2.84
C ILE A 127 -4.59 -3.68 -4.06
N ALA A 128 -4.22 -2.41 -4.19
CA ALA A 128 -4.52 -1.61 -5.39
C ALA A 128 -3.99 -2.24 -6.69
N GLU A 129 -2.80 -2.85 -6.66
CA GLU A 129 -2.24 -3.59 -7.79
C GLU A 129 -3.05 -4.85 -8.07
N LEU A 130 -3.44 -5.59 -7.04
CA LEU A 130 -4.30 -6.78 -7.21
C LEU A 130 -5.64 -6.42 -7.86
N LEU A 131 -6.25 -5.31 -7.45
CA LEU A 131 -7.52 -4.81 -7.99
C LEU A 131 -7.39 -4.38 -9.46
N TYR A 132 -6.25 -3.80 -9.83
CA TYR A 132 -6.05 -3.22 -11.16
C TYR A 132 -5.52 -4.25 -12.19
N ASN A 133 -4.77 -5.25 -11.74
CA ASN A 133 -4.10 -6.23 -12.58
C ASN A 133 -5.02 -7.44 -12.90
N ASP A 134 -5.23 -7.68 -14.20
CA ASP A 134 -6.14 -8.73 -14.71
C ASP A 134 -5.64 -10.15 -14.42
N LYS A 135 -4.34 -10.29 -14.12
CA LYS A 135 -3.76 -11.54 -13.61
C LYS A 135 -4.41 -11.98 -12.29
N PHE A 136 -4.85 -11.02 -11.48
CA PHE A 136 -5.45 -11.28 -10.16
C PHE A 136 -6.95 -10.99 -10.13
N ILE A 137 -7.34 -9.73 -10.38
CA ILE A 137 -8.75 -9.29 -10.32
C ILE A 137 -9.10 -8.53 -11.59
N GLY A 138 -8.43 -7.40 -11.86
CA GLY A 138 -8.73 -6.53 -12.99
C GLY A 138 -9.94 -5.60 -12.76
N VAL A 139 -9.91 -4.45 -13.44
CA VAL A 139 -10.92 -3.38 -13.29
C VAL A 139 -12.32 -3.86 -13.69
N ASP A 140 -12.43 -4.68 -14.73
CA ASP A 140 -13.73 -5.18 -15.21
C ASP A 140 -14.41 -6.06 -14.16
N LYS A 141 -13.64 -6.93 -13.48
CA LYS A 141 -14.19 -7.76 -12.39
C LYS A 141 -14.61 -6.93 -11.18
N VAL A 142 -13.90 -5.82 -10.90
CA VAL A 142 -14.35 -4.85 -9.89
C VAL A 142 -15.70 -4.27 -10.30
N ARG A 143 -15.84 -3.80 -11.54
CA ARG A 143 -17.08 -3.23 -12.10
C ARG A 143 -18.25 -4.23 -12.03
N ASP A 144 -18.04 -5.47 -12.45
CA ASP A 144 -19.07 -6.51 -12.48
C ASP A 144 -19.52 -6.94 -11.07
N SER A 145 -18.69 -6.70 -10.05
CA SER A 145 -19.01 -7.04 -8.66
C SER A 145 -19.90 -6.01 -7.94
N VAL A 146 -20.12 -4.85 -8.55
CA VAL A 146 -20.82 -3.71 -7.93
C VAL A 146 -22.31 -4.01 -7.79
N THR A 147 -22.79 -4.11 -6.56
CA THR A 147 -24.23 -4.29 -6.25
C THR A 147 -24.94 -3.01 -5.85
N ASN A 148 -24.19 -1.99 -5.42
CA ASN A 148 -24.71 -0.68 -5.05
C ASN A 148 -23.78 0.39 -5.65
N PRO A 149 -24.04 0.85 -6.89
CA PRO A 149 -23.16 1.79 -7.56
C PRO A 149 -23.14 3.13 -6.84
N LEU A 150 -21.98 3.79 -6.82
CA LEU A 150 -21.79 5.11 -6.22
C LEU A 150 -22.23 6.24 -7.19
N THR A 151 -23.29 5.99 -7.97
CA THR A 151 -23.78 6.92 -8.99
C THR A 151 -24.15 8.27 -8.38
N GLY A 152 -23.63 9.34 -8.98
CA GLY A 152 -23.81 10.71 -8.50
C GLY A 152 -22.72 11.18 -7.53
N ALA A 153 -21.93 10.28 -6.94
CA ALA A 153 -20.81 10.68 -6.09
C ALA A 153 -19.62 11.17 -6.92
N ARG A 154 -19.06 12.32 -6.52
CA ARG A 154 -17.85 12.94 -7.07
C ARG A 154 -16.68 12.63 -6.14
N ILE A 155 -15.78 11.76 -6.57
CA ILE A 155 -14.70 11.25 -5.73
C ILE A 155 -13.35 11.69 -6.30
N ALA A 156 -12.56 12.41 -5.51
CA ALA A 156 -11.16 12.66 -5.83
C ALA A 156 -10.28 11.52 -5.32
N VAL A 157 -9.11 11.34 -5.95
CA VAL A 157 -8.14 10.32 -5.54
C VAL A 157 -6.88 10.94 -4.95
N HIS A 158 -6.35 10.31 -3.91
CA HIS A 158 -5.02 10.55 -3.40
C HIS A 158 -4.17 9.29 -3.54
N TYR A 159 -3.31 9.31 -4.56
CA TYR A 159 -2.36 8.23 -4.86
C TYR A 159 -1.38 7.95 -3.71
N GLY A 160 -1.02 8.99 -2.96
CA GLY A 160 0.14 8.96 -2.07
C GLY A 160 1.46 8.81 -2.82
N CYS A 161 2.56 8.81 -2.08
CA CYS A 161 3.89 8.87 -2.69
C CYS A 161 4.52 7.50 -2.91
N HIS A 162 4.31 6.58 -1.97
CA HIS A 162 5.21 5.44 -1.77
C HIS A 162 4.89 4.18 -2.57
N LEU A 163 3.70 4.09 -3.18
CA LEU A 163 3.36 2.97 -4.06
C LEU A 163 4.18 3.05 -5.36
N THR A 164 4.09 4.17 -6.08
CA THR A 164 4.65 4.32 -7.42
C THR A 164 6.03 4.98 -7.47
N LYS A 165 6.49 5.60 -6.37
CA LYS A 165 7.83 6.22 -6.29
C LYS A 165 8.76 5.48 -5.33
N PRO A 166 10.07 5.35 -5.67
CA PRO A 166 10.74 5.88 -6.86
C PRO A 166 10.50 5.03 -8.13
N HIS A 167 10.09 5.66 -9.23
CA HIS A 167 9.75 4.99 -10.50
C HIS A 167 10.81 3.98 -10.93
N LYS A 168 12.09 4.40 -10.91
CA LYS A 168 13.23 3.59 -11.38
C LYS A 168 13.37 2.22 -10.71
N ASP A 169 12.83 2.06 -9.51
CA ASP A 169 12.93 0.81 -8.76
C ASP A 169 11.62 0.02 -8.85
N ARG A 170 10.48 0.65 -9.17
CA ARG A 170 9.17 0.00 -9.10
C ARG A 170 8.92 -0.93 -10.29
N GLU A 171 8.37 -2.09 -9.98
CA GLU A 171 8.01 -3.12 -10.94
C GLU A 171 6.51 -3.35 -10.85
N PHE A 172 5.77 -2.97 -11.90
CA PHE A 172 4.35 -3.26 -12.04
C PHE A 172 4.09 -3.94 -13.38
N GLU A 173 3.16 -4.88 -13.42
CA GLU A 173 2.78 -5.56 -14.65
C GLU A 173 2.09 -4.61 -15.65
N LYS A 174 1.31 -3.64 -15.14
CA LYS A 174 0.67 -2.61 -15.96
C LYS A 174 1.49 -1.32 -15.93
N GLU A 175 2.07 -0.96 -17.08
CA GLU A 175 2.93 0.22 -17.24
C GLU A 175 2.27 1.53 -16.81
N VAL A 176 0.94 1.66 -16.97
CA VAL A 176 0.19 2.84 -16.51
C VAL A 176 0.32 3.09 -15.00
N MET A 177 0.62 2.06 -14.20
CA MET A 177 0.89 2.21 -12.77
C MET A 177 2.27 2.81 -12.46
N LEU A 178 3.19 2.81 -13.43
CA LEU A 178 4.51 3.44 -13.30
C LEU A 178 4.42 4.97 -13.47
N ASN A 179 3.41 5.51 -14.14
CA ASN A 179 3.30 6.96 -14.34
C ASN A 179 3.12 7.70 -13.00
N THR A 180 4.11 8.51 -12.62
CA THR A 180 4.10 9.25 -11.34
C THR A 180 3.56 10.67 -11.43
N GLU A 181 3.39 11.19 -12.65
CA GLU A 181 2.99 12.58 -12.91
C GLU A 181 1.50 12.67 -13.27
N HIS A 182 1.03 11.76 -14.14
CA HIS A 182 -0.34 11.72 -14.63
C HIS A 182 -0.94 10.30 -14.61
N PRO A 183 -0.98 9.61 -13.45
CA PRO A 183 -1.67 8.34 -13.35
C PRO A 183 -3.19 8.52 -13.47
N VAL A 184 -3.85 7.48 -13.99
CA VAL A 184 -5.31 7.41 -14.18
C VAL A 184 -5.95 6.15 -13.59
N TRP A 185 -5.13 5.21 -13.07
CA TRP A 185 -5.60 3.88 -12.70
C TRP A 185 -6.47 3.87 -11.43
N MET A 186 -6.30 4.82 -10.51
CA MET A 186 -7.22 4.95 -9.37
C MET A 186 -8.55 5.54 -9.81
N GLU A 187 -8.55 6.50 -10.74
CA GLU A 187 -9.76 7.07 -11.32
C GLU A 187 -10.55 6.01 -12.07
N GLU A 188 -9.89 5.11 -12.80
CA GLU A 188 -10.52 3.96 -13.46
C GLU A 188 -11.19 3.01 -12.45
N LEU A 189 -10.55 2.75 -11.30
CA LEU A 189 -11.16 1.96 -10.21
C LEU A 189 -12.35 2.69 -9.58
N VAL A 190 -12.26 4.01 -9.36
CA VAL A 190 -13.37 4.83 -8.86
C VAL A 190 -14.55 4.82 -9.85
N ALA A 191 -14.28 4.98 -11.14
CA ALA A 191 -15.27 4.92 -12.20
C ALA A 191 -15.91 3.53 -12.29
N ALA A 192 -15.13 2.45 -12.08
CA ALA A 192 -15.65 1.09 -12.03
C ALA A 192 -16.65 0.87 -10.88
N LEU A 193 -16.57 1.64 -9.79
CA LEU A 193 -17.55 1.63 -8.70
C LEU A 193 -18.82 2.45 -9.00
N GLY A 194 -18.89 3.10 -10.18
CA GLY A 194 -20.01 3.93 -10.63
C GLY A 194 -19.96 5.39 -10.17
N ALA A 195 -18.87 5.81 -9.51
CA ALA A 195 -18.64 7.20 -9.13
C ALA A 195 -17.99 8.00 -10.27
N THR A 196 -18.05 9.33 -10.18
CA THR A 196 -17.33 10.24 -11.08
C THR A 196 -15.98 10.60 -10.48
N PRO A 197 -14.84 10.17 -11.05
CA PRO A 197 -13.54 10.63 -10.60
C PRO A 197 -13.36 12.12 -10.91
N VAL A 198 -12.75 12.88 -9.99
CA VAL A 198 -12.54 14.32 -10.12
C VAL A 198 -11.06 14.68 -10.10
N GLU A 199 -10.62 15.39 -11.15
CA GLU A 199 -9.29 16.01 -11.22
C GLU A 199 -9.23 17.29 -10.38
N TYR A 200 -8.07 17.56 -9.80
CA TYR A 200 -7.83 18.75 -8.97
C TYR A 200 -6.37 19.20 -9.05
N ARG A 201 -6.14 20.48 -8.76
CA ARG A 201 -4.79 21.07 -8.76
C ARG A 201 -3.87 20.33 -7.78
N ASN A 202 -2.62 20.11 -8.19
CA ASN A 202 -1.59 19.46 -7.37
C ASN A 202 -1.99 18.05 -6.87
N LYS A 203 -2.73 17.27 -7.70
CA LYS A 203 -3.15 15.89 -7.40
C LYS A 203 -2.03 15.01 -6.87
N MET A 204 -0.84 15.07 -7.48
CA MET A 204 0.30 14.23 -7.12
C MET A 204 1.16 14.76 -5.95
N GLN A 205 0.80 15.90 -5.36
CA GLN A 205 1.47 16.44 -4.17
C GLN A 205 1.30 15.51 -2.95
N CYS A 206 2.33 15.48 -2.10
CA CYS A 206 2.33 14.76 -0.82
C CYS A 206 1.17 15.22 0.09
N CYS A 207 0.67 14.33 0.95
CA CYS A 207 -0.27 14.73 2.01
C CYS A 207 0.40 15.51 3.17
N GLY A 208 1.74 15.54 3.23
CA GLY A 208 2.51 16.22 4.28
C GLY A 208 2.99 15.31 5.41
N ALA A 209 2.45 14.08 5.54
CA ALA A 209 2.67 13.27 6.73
C ALA A 209 3.95 12.40 6.72
N GLY A 210 4.40 12.00 5.53
CA GLY A 210 5.50 11.03 5.35
C GLY A 210 6.86 11.52 5.87
N GLY A 211 7.86 10.63 5.86
CA GLY A 211 9.24 10.98 6.25
C GLY A 211 9.43 11.37 7.71
N GLY A 212 8.44 11.10 8.57
CA GLY A 212 8.48 11.52 9.98
C GLY A 212 7.95 12.94 10.24
N VAL A 213 7.60 13.69 9.19
CA VAL A 213 7.21 15.11 9.28
C VAL A 213 6.00 15.29 10.20
N ARG A 214 4.93 14.48 10.07
CA ARG A 214 3.77 14.56 10.99
C ARG A 214 4.16 14.45 12.46
N GLY A 215 5.11 13.58 12.78
CA GLY A 215 5.54 13.33 14.16
C GLY A 215 6.51 14.39 14.71
N TYR A 216 7.30 15.01 13.83
CA TYR A 216 8.33 15.98 14.19
C TYR A 216 7.83 17.44 14.10
N ASP A 217 7.18 17.78 12.99
CA ASP A 217 6.64 19.11 12.69
C ASP A 217 5.20 18.99 12.16
N ILE A 218 4.26 18.87 13.10
CA ILE A 218 2.85 18.73 12.80
C ILE A 218 2.29 19.94 12.05
N VAL A 219 2.76 21.16 12.35
CA VAL A 219 2.26 22.41 11.74
C VAL A 219 2.61 22.42 10.26
N HIS A 220 3.87 22.13 9.92
CA HIS A 220 4.28 22.02 8.52
C HIS A 220 3.55 20.89 7.79
N SER A 221 3.35 19.74 8.43
CA SER A 221 2.59 18.65 7.82
C SER A 221 1.16 19.05 7.47
N LEU A 222 0.50 19.81 8.35
CA LEU A 222 -0.88 20.26 8.19
C LEU A 222 -1.02 21.37 7.15
N ASP A 223 -0.01 22.24 7.02
CA ASP A 223 0.01 23.28 5.98
C ASP A 223 -0.06 22.65 4.58
N ILE A 224 0.75 21.60 4.34
CA ILE A 224 0.72 20.83 3.10
C ILE A 224 -0.63 20.14 2.89
N THR A 225 -1.20 19.53 3.94
CA THR A 225 -2.53 18.90 3.84
C THR A 225 -3.60 19.94 3.51
N ASN A 226 -3.53 21.11 4.12
CA ASN A 226 -4.49 22.19 3.94
C ASN A 226 -4.51 22.70 2.50
N GLU A 227 -3.35 22.84 1.84
CA GLU A 227 -3.30 23.17 0.41
C GLU A 227 -4.10 22.16 -0.43
N LYS A 228 -3.94 20.85 -0.16
CA LYS A 228 -4.72 19.81 -0.85
C LYS A 228 -6.22 19.91 -0.53
N MET A 229 -6.59 20.17 0.72
CA MET A 229 -8.00 20.33 1.10
C MET A 229 -8.65 21.55 0.43
N ILE A 230 -7.91 22.65 0.24
CA ILE A 230 -8.36 23.81 -0.53
C ILE A 230 -8.61 23.41 -1.98
N ASN A 231 -7.64 22.75 -2.63
CA ASN A 231 -7.77 22.31 -4.03
C ASN A 231 -8.95 21.34 -4.24
N LEU A 232 -9.19 20.44 -3.28
CA LEU A 232 -10.33 19.51 -3.30
C LEU A 232 -11.67 20.24 -3.13
N LYS A 233 -11.73 21.22 -2.23
CA LYS A 233 -12.93 22.02 -2.00
C LYS A 233 -13.29 22.88 -3.22
N GLU A 234 -12.30 23.44 -3.91
CA GLU A 234 -12.49 24.24 -5.13
C GLU A 234 -13.20 23.48 -6.25
N VAL A 235 -13.00 22.15 -6.34
CA VAL A 235 -13.62 21.30 -7.38
C VAL A 235 -14.90 20.60 -6.92
N GLY A 236 -15.36 20.86 -5.69
CA GLY A 236 -16.62 20.35 -5.14
C GLY A 236 -16.69 18.83 -5.15
N VAL A 237 -15.76 18.15 -4.47
CA VAL A 237 -15.81 16.69 -4.26
C VAL A 237 -16.68 16.31 -3.06
N ASP A 238 -17.35 15.16 -3.16
CA ASP A 238 -18.12 14.58 -2.05
C ASP A 238 -17.22 13.78 -1.11
N ALA A 239 -16.14 13.19 -1.65
CA ALA A 239 -15.18 12.40 -0.89
C ALA A 239 -13.80 12.40 -1.54
N LEU A 240 -12.80 12.10 -0.70
CA LEU A 240 -11.45 11.73 -1.12
C LEU A 240 -11.25 10.24 -0.82
N THR A 241 -10.66 9.49 -1.76
CA THR A 241 -10.21 8.12 -1.52
C THR A 241 -8.69 8.04 -1.58
N ASP A 242 -8.11 7.21 -0.72
CA ASP A 242 -6.68 6.92 -0.68
C ASP A 242 -6.41 5.43 -0.50
N ILE A 243 -5.14 5.06 -0.59
CA ILE A 243 -4.64 3.68 -0.47
C ILE A 243 -3.54 3.58 0.61
N CYS A 244 -3.62 4.41 1.63
CA CYS A 244 -2.62 4.49 2.68
C CYS A 244 -3.24 4.94 4.00
N PRO A 245 -3.34 4.04 5.01
CA PRO A 245 -3.79 4.41 6.36
C PRO A 245 -3.06 5.61 6.99
N PHE A 246 -1.81 5.90 6.58
CA PHE A 246 -1.09 7.09 7.04
C PHE A 246 -1.58 8.39 6.35
N CYS A 247 -1.98 8.32 5.08
CA CYS A 247 -2.66 9.42 4.39
C CYS A 247 -4.06 9.62 4.98
N GLN A 248 -4.81 8.54 5.20
CA GLN A 248 -6.12 8.55 5.87
C GLN A 248 -6.08 9.14 7.29
N LEU A 249 -4.96 9.00 8.01
CA LEU A 249 -4.76 9.64 9.31
C LEU A 249 -4.49 11.15 9.21
N GLN A 250 -3.97 11.60 8.07
CA GLN A 250 -3.58 12.98 7.86
C GLN A 250 -4.74 13.84 7.36
N PHE A 251 -5.53 13.31 6.42
CA PHE A 251 -6.77 13.92 5.94
C PHE A 251 -7.88 13.84 6.99
#